data_AF-A0A5A5TYB3-F1
#
_entry.id   AF-A0A5A5TYB3-F1
#
_cell.length_a   1.000
_cell.length_b   1.000
_cell.length_c   1.000
_cell.angle_alpha   90.00
_cell.angle_beta   90.00
_cell.angle_gamma   90.00
#
_symmetry.space_group_name_H-M   'P 1'
#
loop_
_entity.id
_entity.type
_entity.pdbx_description
1 polymer ?
#
loop_
_entity_poly.entity_id
_entity_poly.type
_entity_poly.pdbx_seq_one_letter_code
_entity_poly.pdbx_strand_id
1 'polypeptide(L)'
;MAKIDFTMTDLQATRLGYEEGQDVTLEVLKRAEKAYRVFHDKYSSLKAKLNGLPDIHYYFIAHDTSLEYFYNRAKNMVAHGANDSLDILGCYLEYIDTYNELFDLIKNDFRLPDDK
;
A
#
# COMPACT_ATOMS: atom_id res chain seq x y z
N MET A 1 24.99 -4.89 -0.21
CA MET A 1 23.94 -3.87 -0.44
C MET A 1 23.65 -3.16 0.87
N ALA A 2 23.37 -1.85 0.83
CA ALA A 2 22.84 -1.16 2.00
C ALA A 2 21.49 -1.81 2.35
N LYS A 3 21.32 -2.21 3.61
CA LYS A 3 20.08 -2.85 4.06
C LYS A 3 18.96 -1.81 4.11
N ILE A 4 17.87 -2.06 3.39
CA ILE A 4 16.65 -1.26 3.50
C ILE A 4 16.04 -1.54 4.86
N ASP A 5 15.81 -0.48 5.65
CA ASP A 5 15.25 -0.59 7.00
C ASP A 5 13.70 -0.61 6.95
N PHE A 6 13.18 -1.61 6.24
CA PHE A 6 11.76 -1.89 6.11
C PHE A 6 11.55 -3.40 6.24
N THR A 7 10.71 -3.80 7.18
CA THR A 7 10.53 -5.19 7.59
C THR A 7 9.14 -5.70 7.25
N MET A 8 8.95 -7.02 7.36
CA MET A 8 7.62 -7.62 7.24
C MET A 8 6.64 -7.06 8.27
N THR A 9 7.11 -6.76 9.48
CA THR A 9 6.29 -6.13 10.53
C THR A 9 5.84 -4.73 10.12
N ASP A 10 6.72 -3.95 9.50
CA ASP A 10 6.36 -2.62 8.98
C ASP A 10 5.26 -2.73 7.92
N LEU A 11 5.38 -3.66 6.97
CA LEU A 11 4.35 -3.91 5.95
C LEU A 11 3.02 -4.40 6.55
N GLN A 12 3.08 -5.32 7.51
CA GLN A 12 1.88 -5.84 8.17
C GLN A 12 1.13 -4.75 8.95
N ALA A 13 1.84 -3.76 9.49
CA ALA A 13 1.23 -2.62 10.19
C ALA A 13 0.44 -1.69 9.25
N THR A 14 0.67 -1.76 7.94
CA THR A 14 -0.01 -0.94 6.92
C THR A 14 -1.12 -1.69 6.19
N ARG A 15 -1.49 -2.90 6.65
CA ARG A 15 -2.65 -3.60 6.11
C ARG A 15 -3.91 -2.76 6.24
N LEU A 16 -4.61 -2.60 5.12
CA LEU A 16 -5.89 -1.89 5.03
C LEU A 16 -6.98 -2.53 5.89
N GLY A 17 -6.95 -3.86 6.01
CA GLY A 17 -8.01 -4.64 6.68
C GLY A 17 -9.35 -4.59 5.95
N TYR A 18 -9.35 -4.19 4.67
CA TYR A 18 -10.52 -4.25 3.79
C TYR A 18 -10.58 -5.62 3.12
N GLU A 19 -11.77 -6.20 3.07
CA GLU A 19 -12.05 -7.46 2.36
C GLU A 19 -12.75 -7.16 1.03
N GLU A 20 -12.44 -7.93 -0.01
CA GLU A 20 -13.11 -7.80 -1.30
C GLU A 20 -14.64 -7.88 -1.13
N GLY A 21 -15.37 -6.93 -1.72
CA GLY A 21 -16.83 -6.88 -1.61
C GLY A 21 -17.37 -6.21 -0.34
N GLN A 22 -16.51 -5.82 0.61
CA GLN A 22 -16.93 -5.13 1.84
C GLN A 22 -17.50 -3.74 1.54
N ASP A 23 -18.62 -3.39 2.19
CA ASP A 23 -19.18 -2.04 2.11
C ASP A 23 -18.19 -0.97 2.58
N VAL A 24 -18.13 0.14 1.84
CA VAL A 24 -17.27 1.28 2.20
C VAL A 24 -17.94 2.12 3.28
N THR A 25 -17.53 1.92 4.52
CA THR A 25 -18.03 2.64 5.70
C THR A 25 -17.03 3.67 6.21
N LEU A 26 -17.46 4.51 7.16
CA LEU A 26 -16.56 5.42 7.88
C LEU A 26 -15.41 4.67 8.58
N GLU A 27 -15.63 3.44 9.01
CA GLU A 27 -14.57 2.62 9.64
C GLU A 27 -13.56 2.11 8.61
N VAL A 28 -14.00 1.74 7.40
CA VAL A 28 -13.09 1.45 6.27
C VAL A 28 -12.24 2.68 5.95
N LEU A 29 -12.84 3.87 5.89
CA LEU A 29 -12.11 5.12 5.65
C LEU A 29 -11.03 5.39 6.71
N LYS A 30 -11.34 5.24 8.00
CA LYS A 30 -10.35 5.44 9.08
C LYS A 30 -9.18 4.47 8.98
N ARG A 31 -9.45 3.19 8.66
CA ARG A 31 -8.41 2.18 8.45
C ARG A 31 -7.55 2.49 7.24
N ALA A 32 -8.16 2.92 6.13
CA ALA A 32 -7.46 3.36 4.93
C ALA A 32 -6.55 4.56 5.18
N GLU A 33 -7.03 5.58 5.89
CA GLU A 33 -6.23 6.75 6.26
C GLU A 33 -5.02 6.35 7.11
N LYS A 34 -5.24 5.51 8.12
CA LYS A 34 -4.16 5.02 8.98
C LYS A 34 -3.12 4.25 8.17
N ALA A 35 -3.56 3.31 7.33
CA ALA A 35 -2.68 2.49 6.50
C ALA A 35 -1.80 3.37 5.59
N TYR A 36 -2.42 4.31 4.85
CA TYR A 36 -1.71 5.25 3.99
C TYR A 36 -0.69 6.08 4.77
N ARG A 37 -1.11 6.76 5.85
CA ARG A 37 -0.20 7.63 6.61
C ARG A 37 0.99 6.88 7.20
N VAL A 38 0.76 5.71 7.80
CA VAL A 38 1.82 4.90 8.40
C VAL A 38 2.82 4.44 7.34
N PHE A 39 2.35 3.98 6.18
CA PHE A 39 3.23 3.59 5.09
C PHE A 39 3.99 4.79 4.52
N HIS A 40 3.28 5.88 4.22
CA HIS A 40 3.84 7.08 3.62
C HIS A 40 4.94 7.72 4.48
N ASP A 41 4.75 7.80 5.79
CA ASP A 41 5.75 8.33 6.72
C ASP A 41 7.00 7.45 6.73
N LYS A 42 6.82 6.12 6.78
CA LYS A 42 7.93 5.15 6.75
C LYS A 42 8.66 5.21 5.40
N TYR A 43 7.96 5.19 4.29
CA TYR A 43 8.52 5.33 2.94
C TYR A 43 9.28 6.66 2.79
N SER A 44 8.70 7.78 3.22
CA SER A 44 9.35 9.10 3.19
C SER A 44 10.68 9.12 3.95
N SER A 45 10.74 8.45 5.11
CA SER A 45 11.99 8.31 5.89
C SER A 45 13.08 7.49 5.17
N LEU A 46 12.69 6.60 4.25
CA LEU A 46 13.58 5.72 3.49
C LEU A 46 13.91 6.26 2.10
N LYS A 47 13.17 7.26 1.60
CA LYS A 47 13.22 7.76 0.22
C LYS A 47 14.63 8.08 -0.27
N ALA A 48 15.45 8.74 0.55
CA ALA A 48 16.83 9.07 0.18
C ALA A 48 17.70 7.83 -0.08
N LYS A 49 17.49 6.74 0.66
CA LYS A 49 18.18 5.46 0.43
C LYS A 49 17.63 4.73 -0.79
N LEU A 50 16.31 4.77 -0.97
CA LEU A 50 15.63 4.11 -2.09
C LEU A 50 15.95 4.74 -3.45
N ASN A 51 16.26 6.04 -3.50
CA ASN A 51 16.70 6.70 -4.74
C ASN A 51 17.94 6.05 -5.39
N GLY A 52 18.78 5.36 -4.61
CA GLY A 52 19.93 4.60 -5.13
C GLY A 52 19.60 3.18 -5.60
N LEU A 53 18.33 2.78 -5.52
CA LEU A 53 17.80 1.44 -5.78
C LEU A 53 16.50 1.54 -6.59
N PRO A 54 16.54 2.04 -7.84
CA PRO A 54 15.34 2.44 -8.59
C PRO A 54 14.31 1.32 -8.76
N ASP A 55 14.77 0.08 -9.00
CA ASP A 55 13.88 -1.07 -9.19
C ASP A 55 13.14 -1.45 -7.90
N ILE A 56 13.80 -1.34 -6.73
CA ILE A 56 13.15 -1.55 -5.44
C ILE A 56 12.25 -0.36 -5.10
N HIS A 57 12.71 0.86 -5.39
CA HIS A 57 11.98 2.09 -5.13
C HIS A 57 10.63 2.12 -5.84
N TYR A 58 10.56 1.58 -7.06
CA TYR A 58 9.31 1.42 -7.80
C TYR A 58 8.20 0.77 -6.97
N TYR A 59 8.49 -0.35 -6.31
CA TYR A 59 7.49 -1.06 -5.49
C TYR A 59 6.99 -0.23 -4.30
N PHE A 60 7.87 0.56 -3.68
CA PHE A 60 7.45 1.49 -2.61
C PHE A 60 6.54 2.60 -3.14
N ILE A 61 6.87 3.18 -4.30
CA ILE A 61 6.04 4.21 -4.93
C ILE A 61 4.67 3.65 -5.31
N ALA A 62 4.64 2.47 -5.96
CA ALA A 62 3.43 1.82 -6.40
C ALA A 62 2.50 1.54 -5.22
N HIS A 63 3.03 0.99 -4.12
CA HIS A 63 2.23 0.71 -2.94
C HIS A 63 1.73 1.97 -2.23
N ASP A 64 2.58 3.00 -2.05
CA ASP A 64 2.18 4.28 -1.45
C ASP A 64 1.02 4.91 -2.24
N THR A 65 1.12 4.88 -3.56
CA THR A 65 0.12 5.44 -4.49
C THR A 65 -1.19 4.65 -4.42
N SER A 66 -1.12 3.31 -4.36
CA SER A 66 -2.32 2.46 -4.24
C SER A 66 -3.09 2.73 -2.93
N LEU A 67 -2.37 2.91 -1.82
CA LEU A 67 -2.97 3.26 -0.52
C LEU A 67 -3.60 4.65 -0.56
N GLU A 68 -2.92 5.63 -1.17
CA GLU A 68 -3.45 6.98 -1.36
C GLU A 68 -4.73 6.98 -2.19
N TYR A 69 -4.76 6.24 -3.31
CA TYR A 69 -5.93 6.11 -4.16
C TYR A 69 -7.10 5.45 -3.44
N PHE A 70 -6.86 4.34 -2.74
CA PHE A 70 -7.90 3.70 -1.93
C PHE A 70 -8.46 4.67 -0.89
N TYR A 71 -7.59 5.35 -0.13
CA TYR A 71 -7.99 6.33 0.87
C TYR A 71 -8.84 7.45 0.27
N ASN A 72 -8.40 8.05 -0.83
CA ASN A 72 -9.11 9.16 -1.47
C ASN A 72 -10.45 8.70 -2.06
N ARG A 73 -10.53 7.49 -2.62
CA ARG A 73 -11.78 6.91 -3.11
C ARG A 73 -12.77 6.65 -1.97
N ALA A 74 -12.31 5.99 -0.90
CA ALA A 74 -13.13 5.75 0.29
C ALA A 74 -13.63 7.06 0.91
N LYS A 75 -12.78 8.09 0.97
CA LYS A 75 -13.12 9.42 1.47
C LYS A 75 -14.24 10.05 0.64
N ASN A 76 -14.12 9.99 -0.67
CA ASN A 76 -15.12 10.52 -1.59
C ASN A 76 -16.45 9.77 -1.45
N MET A 77 -16.42 8.44 -1.39
CA MET A 77 -17.61 7.60 -1.24
C MET A 77 -18.37 7.91 0.05
N VAL A 78 -17.67 7.91 1.19
CA VAL A 78 -18.27 8.24 2.50
C VAL A 78 -18.88 9.64 2.51
N ALA A 79 -18.20 10.63 1.90
CA ALA A 79 -18.71 12.00 1.84
C ALA A 79 -20.02 12.14 1.03
N HIS A 80 -20.27 11.25 0.08
CA HIS A 80 -21.46 11.26 -0.78
C HIS A 80 -22.49 10.18 -0.41
N GLY A 81 -22.26 9.44 0.68
CA GLY A 81 -23.15 8.34 1.09
C GLY A 81 -23.12 7.13 0.14
N ALA A 82 -22.10 7.01 -0.70
CA ALA A 82 -21.87 5.82 -1.52
C ALA A 82 -21.13 4.76 -0.69
N ASN A 83 -21.55 3.50 -0.80
CA ASN A 83 -20.98 2.39 -0.05
C ASN A 83 -20.75 1.12 -0.89
N ASP A 84 -21.18 1.11 -2.16
CA ASP A 84 -21.08 -0.04 -3.06
C ASP A 84 -19.61 -0.45 -3.24
N SER A 85 -19.30 -1.72 -3.03
CA SER A 85 -17.94 -2.24 -3.14
C SER A 85 -17.41 -2.27 -4.57
N LEU A 86 -18.29 -2.30 -5.58
CA LEU A 86 -17.88 -2.22 -6.99
C LEU A 86 -17.21 -0.89 -7.33
N ASP A 87 -17.60 0.18 -6.63
CA ASP A 87 -17.07 1.53 -6.83
C ASP A 87 -15.60 1.69 -6.36
N ILE A 88 -15.11 0.81 -5.49
CA ILE A 88 -13.74 0.84 -4.95
C ILE A 88 -12.89 -0.36 -5.39
N LEU A 89 -13.49 -1.34 -6.06
CA LEU A 89 -12.86 -2.62 -6.43
C LEU A 89 -11.50 -2.43 -7.13
N GLY A 90 -11.43 -1.51 -8.11
CA GLY A 90 -10.17 -1.22 -8.80
C GLY A 90 -9.04 -0.78 -7.86
N CYS A 91 -9.34 0.11 -6.91
CA CYS A 91 -8.37 0.54 -5.91
C CYS A 91 -7.95 -0.60 -4.97
N TYR A 92 -8.89 -1.50 -4.64
CA TYR A 92 -8.57 -2.67 -3.82
C TYR A 92 -7.62 -3.64 -4.53
N LEU A 93 -7.86 -3.91 -5.81
CA LEU A 93 -7.00 -4.80 -6.62
C LEU A 93 -5.58 -4.24 -6.73
N GLU A 94 -5.42 -2.95 -7.01
CA GLU A 94 -4.10 -2.30 -7.04
C GLU A 94 -3.39 -2.35 -5.68
N TYR A 95 -4.13 -2.14 -4.59
CA TYR A 95 -3.57 -2.25 -3.25
C TYR A 95 -3.08 -3.67 -2.94
N ILE A 96 -3.90 -4.69 -3.22
CA ILE A 96 -3.55 -6.06 -2.83
C ILE A 96 -2.38 -6.58 -3.67
N ASP A 97 -2.32 -6.23 -4.96
CA ASP A 97 -1.22 -6.57 -5.84
C ASP A 97 0.10 -5.96 -5.35
N THR A 98 0.13 -4.64 -5.13
CA THR A 98 1.35 -3.95 -4.66
C THR A 98 1.76 -4.38 -3.24
N TYR A 99 0.80 -4.72 -2.38
CA TYR A 99 1.08 -5.31 -1.07
C TYR A 99 1.80 -6.65 -1.21
N ASN A 100 1.33 -7.52 -2.11
CA ASN A 100 1.92 -8.83 -2.35
C ASN A 100 3.31 -8.72 -2.99
N GLU A 101 3.50 -7.79 -3.92
CA GLU A 101 4.82 -7.51 -4.50
C GLU A 101 5.84 -7.07 -3.44
N LEU A 102 5.47 -6.14 -2.56
CA LEU A 102 6.33 -5.74 -1.43
C LEU A 102 6.56 -6.90 -0.46
N PHE A 103 5.53 -7.71 -0.20
CA PHE A 103 5.65 -8.89 0.67
C PHE A 103 6.72 -9.85 0.13
N ASP A 104 6.64 -10.19 -1.16
CA ASP A 104 7.59 -11.08 -1.81
C ASP A 104 8.98 -10.46 -1.89
N LEU A 105 9.07 -9.15 -2.16
CA LEU A 105 10.34 -8.44 -2.19
C LEU A 105 11.04 -8.47 -0.82
N ILE A 106 10.33 -8.18 0.27
CA ILE A 106 10.86 -8.25 1.64
C ILE A 106 11.27 -9.68 2.00
N LYS A 107 10.44 -10.67 1.65
CA LYS A 107 10.72 -12.09 1.89
C LYS A 107 12.01 -12.54 1.20
N ASN A 108 12.32 -11.97 0.04
CA ASN A 108 13.55 -12.21 -0.70
C ASN A 108 14.69 -11.25 -0.31
N ASP A 109 14.61 -10.57 0.84
CA ASP A 109 15.61 -9.60 1.32
C ASP A 109 15.93 -8.52 0.28
N PHE A 110 14.86 -8.03 -0.36
CA PHE A 110 14.88 -7.03 -1.43
C PHE A 110 15.69 -7.45 -2.68
N ARG A 111 15.76 -8.75 -2.96
CA ARG A 111 16.28 -9.27 -4.22
C ARG A 111 15.16 -9.39 -5.24
N LEU A 112 15.42 -8.90 -6.43
CA LEU A 112 14.53 -9.08 -7.57
C LEU A 112 14.70 -10.50 -8.13
N PRO A 113 13.64 -11.10 -8.71
CA PRO A 113 13.80 -12.29 -9.52
C PRO A 113 14.81 -12.00 -10.64
N ASP A 114 15.77 -12.89 -10.86
CA ASP A 114 16.59 -12.83 -12.08
C ASP A 114 15.63 -12.91 -13.28
N ASP A 115 15.72 -11.93 -14.20
CA ASP A 115 14.90 -11.89 -15.42
C ASP A 115 14.89 -13.28 -16.08
N LYS A 116 13.71 -13.91 -16.15
CA LYS A 116 13.51 -15.19 -16.84
C LYS A 116 13.33 -14.99 -18.34
#